data_AF-A0A946QMF5-F1
#
_entry.id   AF-A0A946QMF5-F1
#
_cell.length_a   1.000
_cell.length_b   1.000
_cell.length_c   1.000
_cell.angle_alpha   90.00
_cell.angle_beta   90.00
_cell.angle_gamma   90.00
#
_symmetry.space_group_name_H-M   'P 1'
#
loop_
_entity.id
_entity.type
_entity.pdbx_description
1 polymer ?
#
loop_
_entity_poly.entity_id
_entity_poly.type
_entity_poly.pdbx_seq_one_letter_code
_entity_poly.pdbx_strand_id
1 'polypeptide(L)'
;MFYPDEPLLMKHALLWLFRTRNIRELPDMQPETLASMISDYPIVEEDRDLTGRTNKQELLTMMRKLDQMLVKEVHEVSFYADDFHGRGTAFGETFDMNDITAAHRSFPHDTLVKVTNVDNDKSVIVRINDRGPYVHGRDMDLSKASFLEIAPQGQGVLRATFERLGNVEMVTSCEQRQQVFQKRITRDIRFFRGVPHTFTIGNPLVLQSTKPFVVQSIVFPDGQNLRIQDFVNPKEKYQFSPDMTGRYSIFVGDTLGHIREMRMNVSSCVLP
;
A
#
# COMPACT_ATOMS: atom_id res chain seq x y z
N MET A 1 -9.46 -25.52 5.07
CA MET A 1 -10.69 -24.93 4.50
C MET A 1 -11.66 -24.71 5.65
N PHE A 2 -12.34 -23.56 5.68
CA PHE A 2 -13.38 -23.26 6.67
C PHE A 2 -14.74 -23.53 6.02
N TYR A 3 -15.54 -24.41 6.62
CA TYR A 3 -16.93 -24.59 6.21
C TYR A 3 -17.82 -23.73 7.09
N PRO A 4 -18.72 -22.89 6.54
CA PRO A 4 -19.56 -21.97 7.31
C PRO A 4 -20.40 -22.64 8.41
N ASP A 5 -20.72 -23.93 8.23
CA ASP A 5 -21.60 -24.70 9.11
C ASP A 5 -20.84 -25.50 10.20
N GLU A 6 -19.49 -25.49 10.17
CA GLU A 6 -18.69 -26.18 11.17
C GLU A 6 -18.38 -25.28 12.39
N PRO A 7 -18.34 -25.85 13.61
CA PRO A 7 -17.95 -25.09 14.79
C PRO A 7 -16.50 -24.60 14.66
N LEU A 8 -16.29 -23.30 14.82
CA LEU A 8 -14.95 -22.70 14.80
C LEU A 8 -14.14 -23.17 16.02
N LEU A 9 -13.18 -24.06 15.77
CA LEU A 9 -12.24 -24.54 16.78
C LEU A 9 -11.19 -23.46 17.09
N MET A 10 -10.73 -23.40 18.33
CA MET A 10 -9.74 -22.43 18.79
C MET A 10 -8.45 -22.45 17.95
N LYS A 11 -7.91 -23.65 17.67
CA LYS A 11 -6.74 -23.80 16.79
C LYS A 11 -6.92 -23.20 15.40
N HIS A 12 -8.11 -23.31 14.81
CA HIS A 12 -8.41 -22.78 13.49
C HIS A 12 -8.56 -21.26 13.52
N ALA A 13 -9.20 -20.74 14.57
CA ALA A 13 -9.32 -19.31 14.81
C ALA A 13 -7.94 -18.66 14.96
N LEU A 14 -7.07 -19.22 15.80
CA LEU A 14 -5.71 -18.70 16.00
C LEU A 14 -4.89 -18.76 14.72
N LEU A 15 -4.92 -19.87 13.99
CA LEU A 15 -4.21 -20.00 12.72
C LEU A 15 -4.72 -18.99 11.69
N TRP A 16 -6.04 -18.75 11.64
CA TRP A 16 -6.63 -17.72 10.80
C TRP A 16 -6.17 -16.32 11.22
N LEU A 17 -6.17 -16.00 12.51
CA LEU A 17 -5.68 -14.71 13.02
C LEU A 17 -4.21 -14.47 12.64
N PHE A 18 -3.35 -15.44 12.90
CA PHE A 18 -1.93 -15.34 12.58
C PHE A 18 -1.66 -15.17 11.08
N ARG A 19 -2.40 -15.91 10.23
CA ARG A 19 -2.32 -15.74 8.77
C ARG A 19 -2.83 -14.38 8.31
N THR A 20 -3.96 -13.93 8.84
CA THR A 20 -4.54 -12.62 8.48
C THR A 20 -3.63 -11.45 8.82
N ARG A 21 -2.86 -11.57 9.90
CA ARG A 21 -1.87 -10.56 10.30
C ARG A 21 -0.50 -10.86 9.70
N ASN A 22 -0.36 -11.86 8.84
CA ASN A 22 0.89 -12.27 8.20
C ASN A 22 2.06 -12.33 9.21
N ILE A 23 1.90 -12.98 10.37
CA ILE A 23 2.89 -12.89 11.46
C ILE A 23 4.22 -13.57 11.13
N ARG A 24 4.19 -14.60 10.26
CA ARG A 24 5.32 -15.39 9.76
C ARG A 24 5.08 -15.75 8.29
N GLU A 25 6.06 -16.36 7.62
CA GLU A 25 5.89 -16.87 6.25
C GLU A 25 4.87 -18.03 6.24
N LEU A 26 4.09 -18.18 5.15
CA LEU A 26 3.03 -19.21 5.05
C LEU A 26 3.50 -20.65 5.35
N PRO A 27 4.70 -21.10 4.91
CA PRO A 27 5.20 -22.44 5.25
C PRO A 27 5.36 -22.65 6.76
N ASP A 28 5.65 -21.60 7.52
CA ASP A 28 5.89 -21.65 8.96
C ASP A 28 4.61 -21.50 9.80
N MET A 29 3.47 -21.21 9.16
CA MET A 29 2.17 -21.03 9.80
C MET A 29 1.29 -22.28 9.62
N GLN A 30 1.64 -23.34 10.33
CA GLN A 30 0.93 -24.62 10.35
C GLN A 30 0.39 -24.96 11.74
N PRO A 31 -0.58 -25.89 11.87
CA PRO A 31 -1.11 -26.30 13.18
C PRO A 31 -0.03 -26.78 14.16
N GLU A 32 1.04 -27.40 13.65
CA GLU A 32 2.14 -27.97 14.44
C GLU A 32 3.04 -26.87 15.04
N THR A 33 3.13 -25.71 14.38
CA THR A 33 3.94 -24.57 14.82
C THR A 33 3.15 -23.60 15.72
N LEU A 34 1.88 -23.88 15.97
CA LEU A 34 0.97 -23.00 16.69
C LEU A 34 1.42 -22.69 18.12
N ALA A 35 1.99 -23.66 18.83
CA ALA A 35 2.49 -23.46 20.19
C ALA A 35 3.61 -22.41 20.25
N SER A 36 4.53 -22.42 19.28
CA SER A 36 5.59 -21.41 19.17
C SER A 36 5.00 -20.04 18.86
N MET A 37 3.99 -19.94 17.99
CA MET A 37 3.34 -18.66 17.69
C MET A 37 2.59 -18.08 18.89
N ILE A 38 1.94 -18.93 19.70
CA ILE A 38 1.28 -18.51 20.95
C ILE A 38 2.32 -18.02 21.97
N SER A 39 3.49 -18.66 22.04
CA SER A 39 4.58 -18.21 22.91
C SER A 39 5.09 -16.82 22.53
N ASP A 40 5.25 -16.55 21.24
CA ASP A 40 5.68 -15.22 20.75
C ASP A 40 4.57 -14.16 20.93
N TYR A 41 3.32 -14.59 20.74
CA TYR A 41 2.12 -13.75 20.82
C TYR A 41 1.09 -14.37 21.79
N PRO A 42 1.24 -14.17 23.11
CA PRO A 42 0.36 -14.74 24.15
C PRO A 42 -1.03 -14.07 24.15
N ILE A 43 -1.81 -14.31 23.10
CA ILE A 43 -3.15 -13.75 22.91
C ILE A 43 -4.26 -14.60 23.54
N VAL A 44 -3.92 -15.81 24.00
CA VAL A 44 -4.73 -16.76 24.76
C VAL A 44 -3.97 -17.23 26.00
N GLU A 45 -4.68 -17.80 26.97
CA GLU A 45 -4.07 -18.44 28.14
C GLU A 45 -3.27 -19.69 27.72
N GLU A 46 -2.15 -19.97 28.41
CA GLU A 46 -1.24 -21.08 28.08
C GLU A 46 -1.89 -22.46 28.19
N ASP A 47 -2.89 -22.62 29.06
CA ASP A 47 -3.62 -23.87 29.31
C ASP A 47 -4.91 -24.00 28.47
N ARG A 48 -5.16 -23.06 27.55
CA ARG A 48 -6.39 -23.05 26.74
C ARG A 48 -6.48 -24.29 25.86
N ASP A 49 -7.59 -25.04 25.98
CA ASP A 49 -7.88 -26.16 25.07
C ASP A 49 -8.07 -25.68 23.63
N LEU A 50 -7.07 -25.97 22.79
CA LEU A 50 -7.04 -25.60 21.37
C LEU A 50 -8.03 -26.40 20.51
N THR A 51 -8.52 -27.54 21.02
CA THR A 51 -9.56 -28.34 20.37
C THR A 51 -10.97 -27.87 20.75
N GLY A 52 -11.08 -27.02 21.77
CA GLY A 52 -12.32 -26.39 22.19
C GLY A 52 -12.91 -25.43 21.16
N ARG A 53 -14.19 -25.12 21.33
CA ARG A 53 -14.91 -24.14 20.51
C ARG A 53 -14.61 -22.71 20.97
N THR A 54 -14.45 -21.79 20.02
CA THR A 54 -14.43 -20.34 20.29
C THR A 54 -15.76 -19.71 19.89
N ASN A 55 -16.06 -18.55 20.46
CA ASN A 55 -17.18 -17.70 20.06
C ASN A 55 -16.71 -16.38 19.45
N LYS A 56 -17.64 -15.58 18.92
CA LYS A 56 -17.35 -14.29 18.30
C LYS A 56 -16.68 -13.30 19.27
N GLN A 57 -17.12 -13.26 20.52
CA GLN A 57 -16.58 -12.30 21.50
C GLN A 57 -15.13 -12.62 21.85
N GLU A 58 -14.83 -13.90 22.09
CA GLU A 58 -13.48 -14.40 22.35
C GLU A 58 -12.55 -14.14 21.15
N LEU A 59 -13.04 -14.37 19.92
CA LEU A 59 -12.31 -14.06 18.69
C LEU A 59 -11.96 -12.57 18.59
N LEU A 60 -12.94 -11.69 18.83
CA LEU A 60 -12.72 -10.24 18.79
C LEU A 60 -11.73 -9.77 19.86
N THR A 61 -11.74 -10.40 21.04
CA THR A 61 -10.76 -10.10 22.10
C THR A 61 -9.35 -10.52 21.67
N MET A 62 -9.18 -11.73 21.12
CA MET A 62 -7.89 -12.20 20.60
C MET A 62 -7.37 -11.31 19.48
N MET A 63 -8.24 -10.89 18.55
CA MET A 63 -7.90 -9.95 17.48
C MET A 63 -7.31 -8.65 18.04
N ARG A 64 -8.04 -8.00 18.94
CA ARG A 64 -7.60 -6.72 19.54
C ARG A 64 -6.29 -6.86 20.31
N LYS A 65 -6.12 -7.96 21.05
CA LYS A 65 -4.89 -8.22 21.81
C LYS A 65 -3.71 -8.43 20.86
N LEU A 66 -3.89 -9.20 19.78
CA LEU A 66 -2.87 -9.38 18.74
C LEU A 66 -2.50 -8.05 18.08
N ASP A 67 -3.49 -7.28 17.64
CA ASP A 67 -3.27 -6.01 16.95
C ASP A 67 -2.52 -5.02 17.88
N GLN A 68 -2.86 -4.96 19.17
CA GLN A 68 -2.12 -4.17 20.17
C GLN A 68 -0.66 -4.62 20.37
N MET A 69 -0.40 -5.92 20.32
CA MET A 69 0.97 -6.45 20.43
C MET A 69 1.80 -6.16 19.17
N LEU A 70 1.17 -6.13 18.01
CA LEU A 70 1.84 -5.82 16.74
C LEU A 70 2.14 -4.33 16.57
N VAL A 71 1.38 -3.46 17.23
CA VAL A 71 1.60 -1.99 17.23
C VAL A 71 2.74 -1.54 18.14
N LYS A 72 3.26 -2.43 19.00
CA LYS A 72 3.90 -2.08 20.26
C LYS A 72 5.31 -1.47 20.17
N GLU A 73 5.77 -1.01 19.01
CA GLU A 73 7.15 -0.55 18.86
C GLU A 73 7.24 0.74 18.04
N VAL A 74 7.95 1.73 18.60
CA VAL A 74 8.34 2.96 17.91
C VAL A 74 9.79 2.79 17.48
N HIS A 75 10.02 2.78 16.18
CA HIS A 75 11.34 2.55 15.61
C HIS A 75 11.82 3.71 14.75
N GLU A 76 13.13 3.79 14.55
CA GLU A 76 13.68 4.66 13.53
C GLU A 76 13.41 4.08 12.14
N VAL A 77 12.97 4.97 11.25
CA VAL A 77 12.66 4.70 9.86
C VAL A 77 13.45 5.65 9.01
N SER A 78 14.14 5.13 8.00
CA SER A 78 14.78 5.94 6.97
C SER A 78 14.21 5.64 5.60
N PHE A 79 14.89 6.08 4.55
CA PHE A 79 14.55 5.71 3.19
C PHE A 79 15.81 5.31 2.41
N TYR A 80 15.61 4.50 1.38
CA TYR A 80 16.69 4.08 0.49
C TYR A 80 17.36 5.26 -0.21
N ALA A 81 18.70 5.22 -0.30
CA ALA A 81 19.43 6.14 -1.15
C ALA A 81 19.09 5.92 -2.64
N ASP A 82 19.18 6.98 -3.43
CA ASP A 82 18.83 6.96 -4.87
C ASP A 82 19.64 5.90 -5.65
N ASP A 83 20.85 5.56 -5.19
CA ASP A 83 21.75 4.56 -5.80
C ASP A 83 21.21 3.13 -5.86
N PHE A 84 20.20 2.82 -5.05
CA PHE A 84 19.56 1.50 -5.04
C PHE A 84 18.54 1.33 -6.15
N HIS A 85 18.07 2.42 -6.77
CA HIS A 85 17.05 2.36 -7.82
C HIS A 85 17.50 1.46 -9.00
N GLY A 86 16.63 0.56 -9.41
CA GLY A 86 16.89 -0.40 -10.49
C GLY A 86 17.74 -1.61 -10.08
N ARG A 87 18.14 -1.75 -8.81
CA ARG A 87 18.82 -2.95 -8.29
C ARG A 87 17.81 -4.00 -7.83
N GLY A 88 18.24 -5.25 -7.72
CA GLY A 88 17.42 -6.33 -7.18
C GLY A 88 17.24 -6.22 -5.66
N THR A 89 16.03 -6.51 -5.17
CA THR A 89 15.73 -6.71 -3.75
C THR A 89 16.06 -8.14 -3.32
N ALA A 90 16.08 -8.40 -2.02
CA ALA A 90 16.29 -9.74 -1.46
C ALA A 90 15.20 -10.76 -1.88
N PHE A 91 14.04 -10.29 -2.33
CA PHE A 91 12.97 -11.14 -2.84
C PHE A 91 12.98 -11.30 -4.38
N GLY A 92 14.00 -10.74 -5.06
CA GLY A 92 14.19 -10.89 -6.50
C GLY A 92 13.40 -9.88 -7.36
N GLU A 93 12.67 -8.94 -6.75
CA GLU A 93 12.03 -7.83 -7.45
C GLU A 93 13.07 -6.75 -7.81
N THR A 94 12.79 -5.92 -8.82
CA THR A 94 13.60 -4.71 -9.08
C THR A 94 13.09 -3.56 -8.23
N PHE A 95 13.96 -2.94 -7.43
CA PHE A 95 13.62 -1.82 -6.57
C PHE A 95 13.30 -0.55 -7.36
N ASP A 96 12.09 -0.01 -7.19
CA ASP A 96 11.70 1.33 -7.67
C ASP A 96 11.55 2.28 -6.48
N MET A 97 12.40 3.31 -6.40
CA MET A 97 12.33 4.32 -5.35
C MET A 97 11.03 5.15 -5.38
N ASN A 98 10.31 5.11 -6.49
CA ASN A 98 9.05 5.83 -6.71
C ASN A 98 7.81 4.98 -6.36
N ASP A 99 7.97 3.70 -6.06
CA ASP A 99 6.86 2.81 -5.68
C ASP A 99 6.65 2.80 -4.17
N ILE A 100 5.41 2.59 -3.71
CA ILE A 100 5.06 2.61 -2.28
C ILE A 100 5.45 1.28 -1.59
N THR A 101 6.74 1.15 -1.31
CA THR A 101 7.36 -0.08 -0.77
C THR A 101 8.31 0.21 0.39
N ALA A 102 8.67 -0.84 1.12
CA ALA A 102 9.63 -0.75 2.22
C ALA A 102 10.40 -2.06 2.43
N ALA A 103 11.53 -1.95 3.12
CA ALA A 103 12.32 -3.08 3.59
C ALA A 103 12.16 -3.28 5.08
N HIS A 104 12.06 -4.54 5.48
CA HIS A 104 12.03 -4.93 6.89
C HIS A 104 12.83 -6.21 7.13
N ARG A 105 13.46 -6.32 8.30
CA ARG A 105 14.33 -7.46 8.66
C ARG A 105 13.60 -8.80 8.64
N SER A 106 12.40 -8.82 9.21
CA SER A 106 11.68 -10.05 9.56
C SER A 106 10.24 -10.11 9.05
N PHE A 107 9.69 -9.04 8.46
CA PHE A 107 8.29 -9.08 8.03
C PHE A 107 8.19 -9.94 6.78
N PRO A 108 7.20 -10.83 6.66
CA PRO A 108 7.08 -11.67 5.49
C PRO A 108 6.95 -10.87 4.19
N HIS A 109 7.29 -11.50 3.06
CA HIS A 109 7.06 -10.90 1.74
C HIS A 109 5.60 -10.47 1.58
N ASP A 110 5.37 -9.36 0.88
CA ASP A 110 4.05 -8.82 0.60
C ASP A 110 3.20 -8.46 1.82
N THR A 111 3.83 -8.33 2.99
CA THR A 111 3.18 -7.73 4.17
C THR A 111 2.83 -6.27 3.87
N LEU A 112 1.58 -5.90 4.15
CA LEU A 112 1.14 -4.51 4.18
C LEU A 112 1.31 -3.95 5.58
N VAL A 113 1.94 -2.79 5.66
CA VAL A 113 2.21 -2.10 6.92
C VAL A 113 1.81 -0.65 6.78
N LYS A 114 0.97 -0.17 7.69
CA LYS A 114 0.77 1.26 7.87
C LYS A 114 1.87 1.80 8.78
N VAL A 115 2.61 2.76 8.26
CA VAL A 115 3.72 3.44 8.94
C VAL A 115 3.24 4.83 9.29
N THR A 116 3.19 5.16 10.58
CA THR A 116 2.73 6.46 11.07
C THR A 116 3.89 7.20 11.70
N ASN A 117 4.20 8.39 11.19
CA ASN A 117 5.21 9.27 11.76
C ASN A 117 4.69 9.86 13.08
N VAL A 118 5.40 9.61 14.18
CA VAL A 118 4.97 10.03 15.53
C VAL A 118 5.06 11.54 15.75
N ASP A 119 5.83 12.25 14.92
CA ASP A 119 6.05 13.69 15.10
C ASP A 119 4.92 14.53 14.48
N ASN A 120 4.15 13.97 13.53
CA ASN A 120 3.14 14.72 12.77
C ASN A 120 1.85 13.94 12.45
N ASP A 121 1.71 12.71 12.96
CA ASP A 121 0.56 11.81 12.77
C ASP A 121 0.23 11.45 11.31
N LYS A 122 1.08 11.79 10.34
CA LYS A 122 0.91 11.37 8.95
C LYS A 122 1.24 9.88 8.82
N SER A 123 0.54 9.20 7.91
CA SER A 123 0.77 7.77 7.68
C SER A 123 0.78 7.40 6.21
N VAL A 124 1.49 6.32 5.89
CA VAL A 124 1.57 5.71 4.56
C VAL A 124 1.46 4.20 4.71
N ILE A 125 0.75 3.55 3.78
CA ILE A 125 0.64 2.08 3.74
C ILE A 125 1.63 1.56 2.71
N VAL A 126 2.57 0.73 3.14
CA VAL A 126 3.65 0.19 2.31
C VAL A 126 3.58 -1.31 2.22
N ARG A 127 4.05 -1.84 1.08
CA ARG A 127 4.28 -3.27 0.87
C ARG A 127 5.74 -3.61 1.17
N ILE A 128 5.96 -4.66 1.96
CA ILE A 128 7.30 -5.18 2.22
C ILE A 128 7.80 -5.97 1.01
N ASN A 129 8.84 -5.47 0.37
CA ASN A 129 9.42 -6.06 -0.85
C ASN A 129 10.94 -6.22 -0.80
N ASP A 130 11.57 -5.94 0.35
CA ASP A 130 13.01 -6.12 0.55
C ASP A 130 13.35 -6.44 2.03
N ARG A 131 14.61 -6.84 2.27
CA ARG A 131 15.17 -7.18 3.58
C ARG A 131 16.12 -6.10 4.07
N GLY A 132 16.16 -5.93 5.38
CA GLY A 132 16.96 -4.90 6.06
C GLY A 132 16.05 -3.85 6.71
N PRO A 133 16.59 -2.72 7.19
CA PRO A 133 18.02 -2.40 7.33
C PRO A 133 18.71 -3.23 8.40
N TYR A 134 20.01 -3.52 8.22
CA TYR A 134 20.83 -4.23 9.22
C TYR A 134 21.59 -3.30 10.17
N VAL A 135 21.13 -2.05 10.29
CA VAL A 135 21.72 -1.02 11.17
C VAL A 135 20.98 -1.00 12.51
N HIS A 136 21.69 -1.19 13.62
CA HIS A 136 21.09 -1.12 14.96
C HIS A 136 20.30 0.17 15.17
N GLY A 137 19.09 0.04 15.74
CA GLY A 137 18.18 1.16 16.00
C GLY A 137 17.20 1.49 14.87
N ARG A 138 17.47 1.02 13.65
CA ARG A 138 16.61 1.22 12.48
C ARG A 138 15.94 -0.07 12.06
N ASP A 139 14.62 -0.04 11.89
CA ASP A 139 13.86 -1.27 11.63
C ASP A 139 13.18 -1.29 10.26
N MET A 140 13.04 -0.14 9.61
CA MET A 140 12.46 -0.05 8.27
C MET A 140 13.16 1.00 7.41
N ASP A 141 13.39 0.64 6.14
CA ASP A 141 13.79 1.58 5.10
C ASP A 141 12.65 1.72 4.09
N LEU A 142 12.06 2.90 4.02
CA LEU A 142 11.01 3.23 3.07
C LEU A 142 11.60 3.47 1.67
N SER A 143 10.77 3.30 0.65
CA SER A 143 11.03 3.96 -0.63
C SER A 143 11.06 5.49 -0.46
N LYS A 144 11.68 6.18 -1.41
CA LYS A 144 11.68 7.65 -1.42
C LYS A 144 10.26 8.22 -1.52
N ALA A 145 9.43 7.64 -2.38
CA ALA A 145 8.02 8.03 -2.50
C ALA A 145 7.26 7.85 -1.18
N SER A 146 7.38 6.69 -0.53
CA SER A 146 6.72 6.41 0.75
C SER A 146 7.15 7.37 1.86
N PHE A 147 8.44 7.69 1.95
CA PHE A 147 8.94 8.62 2.95
C PHE A 147 8.39 10.03 2.76
N LEU A 148 8.32 10.50 1.51
CA LEU A 148 7.83 11.84 1.16
C LEU A 148 6.35 12.06 1.50
N GLU A 149 5.54 11.01 1.60
CA GLU A 149 4.14 11.10 2.05
C GLU A 149 4.03 11.53 3.53
N ILE A 150 5.00 11.14 4.37
CA ILE A 150 4.93 11.30 5.84
C ILE A 150 5.99 12.23 6.43
N ALA A 151 7.04 12.58 5.68
CA ALA A 151 8.10 13.48 6.13
C ALA A 151 8.84 14.16 4.95
N PRO A 152 9.39 15.37 5.16
CA PRO A 152 10.24 16.01 4.16
C PRO A 152 11.58 15.26 4.02
N GLN A 153 12.09 15.13 2.80
CA GLN A 153 13.34 14.40 2.53
C GLN A 153 14.53 14.82 3.42
N GLY A 154 14.65 16.12 3.73
CA GLY A 154 15.73 16.66 4.55
C GLY A 154 15.76 16.17 6.00
N GLN A 155 14.68 15.56 6.49
CA GLN A 155 14.64 14.96 7.83
C GLN A 155 15.52 13.70 7.90
N GLY A 156 15.64 12.94 6.81
CA GLY A 156 16.50 11.74 6.72
C GLY A 156 15.98 10.53 7.47
N VAL A 157 15.75 10.67 8.77
CA VAL A 157 15.28 9.63 9.69
C VAL A 157 14.13 10.17 10.51
N LEU A 158 13.09 9.35 10.69
CA LEU A 158 11.93 9.67 11.53
C LEU A 158 11.63 8.54 12.50
N ARG A 159 10.88 8.84 13.55
CA ARG A 159 10.32 7.82 14.44
C ARG A 159 8.92 7.47 13.96
N ALA A 160 8.63 6.18 13.82
CA ALA A 160 7.32 5.73 13.40
C ALA A 160 6.80 4.54 14.20
N THR A 161 5.48 4.44 14.29
CA THR A 161 4.78 3.23 14.70
C THR A 161 4.37 2.41 13.49
N PHE A 162 4.36 1.09 13.62
CA PHE A 162 3.92 0.17 12.58
C PHE A 162 2.61 -0.50 12.94
N GLU A 163 1.69 -0.58 11.98
CA GLU A 163 0.46 -1.34 12.09
C GLU A 163 0.42 -2.33 10.92
N ARG A 164 0.49 -3.63 11.24
CA ARG A 164 0.50 -4.69 10.22
C ARG A 164 -0.93 -4.99 9.78
N LEU A 165 -1.22 -4.76 8.50
CA LEU A 165 -2.56 -4.91 7.92
C LEU A 165 -2.81 -6.30 7.33
N GLY A 166 -1.77 -7.13 7.22
CA GLY A 166 -1.84 -8.48 6.64
C GLY A 166 -1.01 -8.61 5.38
N ASN A 167 -1.35 -9.56 4.51
CA ASN A 167 -0.71 -9.76 3.21
C ASN A 167 -1.46 -9.01 2.11
N VAL A 168 -0.77 -8.58 1.05
CA VAL A 168 -1.35 -7.90 -0.13
C VAL A 168 -2.49 -8.68 -0.78
N GLU A 169 -2.47 -10.01 -0.74
CA GLU A 169 -3.52 -10.89 -1.26
C GLU A 169 -4.79 -10.90 -0.39
N MET A 170 -4.65 -10.57 0.90
CA MET A 170 -5.75 -10.60 1.88
C MET A 170 -6.54 -9.31 1.93
N VAL A 171 -5.90 -8.21 1.54
CA VAL A 171 -6.63 -7.04 1.08
C VAL A 171 -7.22 -7.44 -0.26
N THR A 172 -8.45 -7.96 -0.22
CA THR A 172 -9.24 -8.32 -1.40
C THR A 172 -8.93 -7.30 -2.48
N SER A 173 -8.21 -7.71 -3.51
CA SER A 173 -8.02 -6.87 -4.68
C SER A 173 -9.44 -6.56 -5.14
N CYS A 174 -9.91 -5.33 -4.91
CA CYS A 174 -11.08 -4.80 -5.61
C CYS A 174 -10.90 -5.27 -7.04
N GLU A 175 -11.76 -6.18 -7.54
CA GLU A 175 -11.58 -6.79 -8.85
C GLU A 175 -11.28 -5.67 -9.83
N GLN A 176 -10.01 -5.53 -10.21
CA GLN A 176 -9.63 -4.60 -11.24
C GLN A 176 -10.14 -5.27 -12.50
N ARG A 177 -11.42 -5.04 -12.84
CA ARG A 177 -11.92 -5.22 -14.19
C ARG A 177 -10.81 -4.72 -15.10
N GLN A 178 -10.35 -5.60 -16.01
CA GLN A 178 -9.20 -5.36 -16.88
C GLN A 178 -9.00 -3.88 -17.14
N GLN A 179 -7.90 -3.32 -16.64
CA GLN A 179 -7.61 -1.90 -16.80
C GLN A 179 -7.56 -1.60 -18.30
N VAL A 180 -8.62 -0.97 -18.82
CA VAL A 180 -8.63 -0.48 -20.19
C VAL A 180 -7.83 0.81 -20.16
N PHE A 181 -6.67 0.78 -20.81
CA PHE A 181 -5.78 1.92 -20.89
C PHE A 181 -6.08 2.74 -22.14
N GLN A 182 -6.31 4.03 -21.96
CA GLN A 182 -6.28 4.99 -23.05
C GLN A 182 -4.82 5.30 -23.39
N LYS A 183 -4.26 4.60 -24.39
CA LYS A 183 -2.85 4.79 -24.81
C LYS A 183 -2.63 6.03 -25.69
N ARG A 184 -3.71 6.60 -26.26
CA ARG A 184 -3.63 7.67 -27.25
C ARG A 184 -4.70 8.72 -26.97
N ILE A 185 -4.27 9.95 -26.73
CA ILE A 185 -5.17 11.11 -26.52
C ILE A 185 -5.30 11.90 -27.81
N THR A 186 -4.17 12.31 -28.39
CA THR A 186 -4.12 12.91 -29.74
C THR A 186 -3.36 11.97 -30.69
N ARG A 187 -3.39 12.24 -31.99
CA ARG A 187 -2.62 11.46 -32.98
C ARG A 187 -1.14 11.38 -32.60
N ASP A 188 -0.64 12.41 -31.92
CA ASP A 188 0.76 12.69 -31.65
C ASP A 188 1.22 12.46 -30.20
N ILE A 189 0.33 12.48 -29.22
CA ILE A 189 0.66 12.28 -27.80
C ILE A 189 0.34 10.84 -27.39
N ARG A 190 1.38 10.07 -27.06
CA ARG A 190 1.29 8.75 -26.44
C ARG A 190 1.85 8.80 -25.02
N PHE A 191 1.04 8.36 -24.06
CA PHE A 191 1.49 8.22 -22.68
C PHE A 191 2.24 6.91 -22.48
N PHE A 192 3.34 6.93 -21.74
CA PHE A 192 4.21 5.76 -21.56
C PHE A 192 3.47 4.55 -20.96
N ARG A 193 2.63 4.76 -19.93
CA ARG A 193 1.84 3.71 -19.29
C ARG A 193 0.39 3.62 -19.81
N GLY A 194 -0.04 4.58 -20.64
CA GLY A 194 -1.46 4.81 -20.91
C GLY A 194 -2.21 5.33 -19.68
N VAL A 195 -3.42 5.85 -19.87
CA VAL A 195 -4.24 6.38 -18.77
C VAL A 195 -5.36 5.40 -18.45
N PRO A 196 -5.44 4.88 -17.21
CA PRO A 196 -6.51 3.95 -16.84
C PRO A 196 -7.86 4.69 -16.73
N HIS A 197 -8.96 4.01 -17.09
CA HIS A 197 -10.31 4.57 -16.91
C HIS A 197 -10.83 4.51 -15.47
N THR A 198 -10.19 3.74 -14.60
CA THR A 198 -10.56 3.59 -13.20
C THR A 198 -9.35 3.78 -12.30
N PHE A 199 -9.53 4.45 -11.17
CA PHE A 199 -8.45 4.73 -10.22
C PHE A 199 -8.93 4.63 -8.77
N THR A 200 -7.99 4.42 -7.85
CA THR A 200 -8.28 4.41 -6.41
C THR A 200 -8.04 5.81 -5.84
N ILE A 201 -8.93 6.26 -4.96
CA ILE A 201 -8.74 7.51 -4.22
C ILE A 201 -7.39 7.51 -3.48
N GLY A 202 -6.69 8.63 -3.46
CA GLY A 202 -5.38 8.78 -2.79
C GLY A 202 -4.16 8.34 -3.60
N ASN A 203 -4.29 7.46 -4.61
CA ASN A 203 -3.18 7.17 -5.51
C ASN A 203 -2.93 8.36 -6.45
N PRO A 204 -1.69 8.71 -6.82
CA PRO A 204 -1.42 9.75 -7.80
C PRO A 204 -1.59 9.23 -9.24
N LEU A 205 -2.39 9.93 -10.05
CA LEU A 205 -2.38 9.79 -11.50
C LEU A 205 -1.11 10.44 -12.05
N VAL A 206 -0.28 9.66 -12.76
CA VAL A 206 0.96 10.14 -13.38
C VAL A 206 0.82 10.17 -14.90
N LEU A 207 0.94 11.36 -15.49
CA LEU A 207 0.91 11.57 -16.93
C LEU A 207 2.32 11.92 -17.43
N GLN A 208 2.85 11.09 -18.34
CA GLN A 208 4.15 11.29 -18.97
C GLN A 208 4.07 10.89 -20.45
N SER A 209 4.60 11.73 -21.34
CA SER A 209 4.56 11.56 -22.79
C SER A 209 5.92 11.80 -23.44
N THR A 210 6.12 11.26 -24.65
CA THR A 210 7.29 11.52 -25.50
C THR A 210 7.26 12.89 -26.19
N LYS A 211 6.07 13.51 -26.29
CA LYS A 211 5.86 14.85 -26.85
C LYS A 211 5.28 15.78 -25.77
N PRO A 212 5.54 17.10 -25.85
CA PRO A 212 4.95 18.05 -24.92
C PRO A 212 3.42 18.03 -25.00
N PHE A 213 2.78 18.29 -23.86
CA PHE A 213 1.34 18.40 -23.75
C PHE A 213 0.97 19.44 -22.69
N VAL A 214 -0.28 19.91 -22.72
CA VAL A 214 -0.78 20.90 -21.76
C VAL A 214 -1.93 20.30 -20.97
N VAL A 215 -1.87 20.36 -19.64
CA VAL A 215 -3.03 20.07 -18.79
C VAL A 215 -3.82 21.36 -18.63
N GLN A 216 -4.95 21.47 -19.33
CA GLN A 216 -5.72 22.71 -19.35
C GLN A 216 -6.61 22.86 -18.13
N SER A 217 -7.35 21.80 -17.80
CA SER A 217 -8.27 21.83 -16.67
C SER A 217 -8.65 20.44 -16.17
N ILE A 218 -9.09 20.38 -14.91
CA ILE A 218 -9.64 19.19 -14.27
C ILE A 218 -11.04 19.54 -13.77
N VAL A 219 -12.03 18.77 -14.21
CA VAL A 219 -13.39 18.82 -13.68
C VAL A 219 -13.54 17.71 -12.66
N PHE A 220 -13.90 18.10 -11.44
CA PHE A 220 -14.09 17.23 -10.29
C PHE A 220 -15.49 16.59 -10.30
N PRO A 221 -15.70 15.48 -9.56
CA PRO A 221 -17.01 14.83 -9.45
C PRO A 221 -18.14 15.73 -8.94
N ASP A 222 -17.82 16.74 -8.13
CA ASP A 222 -18.76 17.74 -7.61
C ASP A 222 -19.09 18.86 -8.61
N GLY A 223 -18.49 18.83 -9.81
CA GLY A 223 -18.68 19.81 -10.87
C GLY A 223 -17.73 21.01 -10.80
N GLN A 224 -16.86 21.10 -9.79
CA GLN A 224 -15.83 22.15 -9.76
C GLN A 224 -14.87 21.98 -10.94
N ASN A 225 -14.40 23.10 -11.49
CA ASN A 225 -13.46 23.11 -12.61
C ASN A 225 -12.20 23.88 -12.23
N LEU A 226 -11.10 23.16 -12.03
CA LEU A 226 -9.79 23.73 -11.81
C LEU A 226 -9.11 23.98 -13.15
N ARG A 227 -8.89 25.26 -13.49
CA ARG A 227 -8.08 25.65 -14.64
C ARG A 227 -6.61 25.67 -14.24
N ILE A 228 -5.78 25.01 -15.04
CA ILE A 228 -4.36 24.76 -14.71
C ILE A 228 -3.45 25.41 -15.77
N GLN A 229 -3.65 25.10 -17.05
CA GLN A 229 -2.79 25.55 -18.16
C GLN A 229 -1.30 25.21 -17.94
N ASP A 230 -1.02 24.03 -17.42
CA ASP A 230 0.35 23.59 -17.13
C ASP A 230 0.96 22.86 -18.33
N PHE A 231 2.15 23.31 -18.74
CA PHE A 231 2.86 22.80 -19.90
C PHE A 231 3.89 21.76 -19.45
N VAL A 232 3.73 20.52 -19.91
CA VAL A 232 4.54 19.38 -19.51
C VAL A 232 5.46 18.99 -20.66
N ASN A 233 6.77 19.14 -20.47
CA ASN A 233 7.77 18.81 -21.50
C ASN A 233 7.94 17.30 -21.68
N PRO A 234 8.55 16.85 -22.79
CA PRO A 234 8.95 15.46 -22.94
C PRO A 234 9.77 14.97 -21.74
N LYS A 235 9.40 13.81 -21.19
CA LYS A 235 9.97 13.17 -19.99
C LYS A 235 9.56 13.77 -18.63
N GLU A 236 8.96 14.96 -18.58
CA GLU A 236 8.37 15.47 -17.34
C GLU A 236 7.09 14.72 -16.98
N LYS A 237 6.80 14.63 -15.67
CA LYS A 237 5.64 13.94 -15.13
C LYS A 237 4.69 14.98 -14.55
N TYR A 238 3.46 14.99 -15.03
CA TYR A 238 2.37 15.65 -14.35
C TYR A 238 1.71 14.68 -13.37
N GLN A 239 1.46 15.11 -12.14
CA GLN A 239 0.85 14.28 -11.10
C GLN A 239 -0.42 14.93 -10.57
N PHE A 240 -1.45 14.13 -10.37
CA PHE A 240 -2.71 14.56 -9.76
C PHE A 240 -3.24 13.47 -8.84
N SER A 241 -3.44 13.79 -7.57
CA SER A 241 -4.03 12.86 -6.60
C SER A 241 -5.50 13.23 -6.38
N PRO A 242 -6.46 12.36 -6.74
CA PRO A 242 -7.87 12.61 -6.49
C PRO A 242 -8.17 12.51 -4.99
N ASP A 243 -8.95 13.48 -4.52
CA ASP A 243 -9.34 13.70 -3.13
C ASP A 243 -10.79 13.29 -2.84
N MET A 244 -11.56 12.95 -3.87
CA MET A 244 -12.94 12.49 -3.74
C MET A 244 -13.25 11.36 -4.73
N THR A 245 -14.30 10.61 -4.44
CA THR A 245 -14.77 9.53 -5.31
C THR A 245 -15.71 10.07 -6.37
N GLY A 246 -15.67 9.48 -7.55
CA GLY A 246 -16.59 9.78 -8.65
C GLY A 246 -15.85 9.99 -9.96
N ARG A 247 -16.54 10.60 -10.93
CA ARG A 247 -15.99 10.78 -12.26
C ARG A 247 -15.24 12.10 -12.36
N TYR A 248 -13.96 12.03 -12.73
CA TYR A 248 -13.17 13.19 -13.12
C TYR A 248 -13.06 13.28 -14.63
N SER A 249 -13.00 14.50 -15.14
CA SER A 249 -12.70 14.80 -16.54
C SER A 249 -11.47 15.71 -16.63
N ILE A 250 -10.38 15.20 -17.19
CA ILE A 250 -9.13 15.96 -17.39
C ILE A 250 -9.01 16.36 -18.85
N PHE A 251 -8.81 17.65 -19.11
CA PHE A 251 -8.65 18.19 -20.45
C PHE A 251 -7.18 18.37 -20.78
N VAL A 252 -6.70 17.61 -21.76
CA VAL A 252 -5.31 17.65 -22.22
C VAL A 252 -5.25 18.20 -23.63
N GLY A 253 -4.35 19.16 -23.82
CA GLY A 253 -4.05 19.80 -25.09
C GLY A 253 -2.72 19.33 -25.69
N ASP A 254 -2.59 19.43 -27.01
CA ASP A 254 -1.29 19.44 -27.69
C ASP A 254 -0.79 20.87 -27.94
N THR A 255 0.45 20.99 -28.44
CA THR A 255 1.07 22.28 -28.77
C THR A 255 0.42 22.99 -29.96
N LEU A 256 -0.49 22.33 -30.69
CA LEU A 256 -1.25 22.90 -31.81
C LEU A 256 -2.63 23.40 -31.37
N GLY A 257 -2.99 23.23 -30.08
CA GLY A 257 -4.26 23.67 -29.50
C GLY A 257 -5.39 22.66 -29.60
N HIS A 258 -5.15 21.42 -30.02
CA HIS A 258 -6.19 20.38 -30.00
C HIS A 258 -6.41 19.88 -28.58
N ILE A 259 -7.66 19.88 -28.12
CA ILE A 259 -8.04 19.48 -26.76
C ILE A 259 -8.80 18.16 -26.78
N ARG A 260 -8.54 17.33 -25.78
CA ARG A 260 -9.26 16.07 -25.54
C ARG A 260 -9.60 15.89 -24.07
N GLU A 261 -10.78 15.35 -23.83
CA GLU A 261 -11.27 14.95 -22.52
C GLU A 261 -10.79 13.51 -22.22
N MET A 262 -10.15 13.34 -21.06
CA MET A 262 -9.93 12.04 -20.44
C MET A 262 -10.93 11.85 -19.32
N ARG A 263 -11.67 10.75 -19.36
CA ARG A 263 -12.62 10.38 -18.30
C ARG A 263 -12.03 9.27 -17.44
N MET A 264 -12.04 9.50 -16.13
CA MET A 264 -11.65 8.52 -15.14
C MET A 264 -12.70 8.43 -14.03
N ASN A 265 -12.98 7.22 -13.58
CA ASN A 265 -13.80 6.98 -12.40
C ASN A 265 -12.88 6.65 -11.22
N VAL A 266 -12.92 7.46 -10.18
CA VAL A 266 -12.21 7.24 -8.92
C VAL A 266 -13.13 6.55 -7.93
N SER A 267 -12.71 5.42 -7.39
CA SER A 267 -13.46 4.69 -6.36
C SER A 267 -12.73 4.68 -5.02
N SER A 268 -13.47 4.77 -3.92
CA SER A 268 -12.97 4.47 -2.59
C SER A 268 -12.96 2.95 -2.45
N CYS A 269 -11.82 2.33 -2.74
CA CYS A 269 -11.55 1.04 -2.11
C CYS A 269 -11.10 1.37 -0.69
N VAL A 270 -12.04 1.33 0.25
CA VAL A 270 -11.74 1.42 1.67
C VAL A 270 -11.05 0.13 2.04
N LEU A 271 -9.75 0.23 2.33
CA LEU A 271 -9.06 -0.82 3.08
C LEU A 271 -9.81 -0.94 4.42
N PRO A 272 -10.33 -2.12 4.78
CA PRO A 272 -10.96 -2.31 6.09
C PRO A 272 -9.98 -2.04 7.22
#